data_AF-A0AAE4S7B8-F1
#
_entry.id   AF-A0AAE4S7B8-F1
#
_cell.length_a   1.000
_cell.length_b   1.000
_cell.length_c   1.000
_cell.angle_alpha   90.00
_cell.angle_beta   90.00
_cell.angle_gamma   90.00
#
_symmetry.space_group_name_H-M   'P 1'
#
loop_
_entity.id
_entity.type
_entity.pdbx_description
1 polymer ?
#
loop_
_entity_poly.entity_id
_entity_poly.type
_entity_poly.pdbx_seq_one_letter_code
_entity_poly.pdbx_strand_id
1 'polypeptide(L)'
;MSKEIDNFKKWVNFKNKKMTQWVTEYFTKKGIPKSLPSVDDILTTSRQQNILEQAEHYFSRIPEPALRKEKLSNMKKSWAQYCRRKKRARKVHTVYVDDKTHTFLKKVKKKYRLDNLGQAVESIIDGTALKREIRRLERDNDLLNKKLESYDLLKAKSRQKEGQLEEMRNKVDSLEERNLMLTKALEQLTDSLSS
;
A
#
# COMPACT_ATOMS: atom_id res chain seq x y z
N MET A 1 -6.35 -35.61 36.70
CA MET A 1 -6.13 -34.37 35.94
C MET A 1 -6.91 -34.46 34.63
N SER A 2 -7.75 -33.47 34.30
CA SER A 2 -8.57 -33.50 33.08
C SER A 2 -7.76 -33.04 31.86
N LYS A 3 -8.05 -33.60 30.67
CA LYS A 3 -7.35 -33.24 29.41
C LYS A 3 -7.38 -31.73 29.12
N GLU A 4 -8.39 -31.03 29.63
CA GLU A 4 -8.54 -29.58 29.47
C GLU A 4 -7.59 -28.76 30.34
N ILE A 5 -7.24 -29.23 31.55
CA ILE A 5 -6.23 -28.60 32.42
C ILE A 5 -4.84 -28.71 31.77
N ASP A 6 -4.49 -29.86 31.20
CA ASP A 6 -3.23 -30.04 30.48
C ASP A 6 -3.16 -29.12 29.25
N ASN A 7 -4.24 -29.02 28.50
CA ASN A 7 -4.35 -28.13 27.34
C ASN A 7 -4.32 -26.64 27.72
N PHE A 8 -4.83 -26.29 28.89
CA PHE A 8 -4.71 -24.95 29.46
C PHE A 8 -3.27 -24.65 29.86
N LYS A 9 -2.61 -25.56 30.59
CA LYS A 9 -1.21 -25.44 31.02
C LYS A 9 -0.25 -25.26 29.84
N LYS A 10 -0.47 -26.00 28.74
CA LYS A 10 0.30 -25.84 27.49
C LYS A 10 0.05 -24.51 26.77
N TRP A 11 -1.13 -23.93 26.93
CA TRP A 11 -1.51 -22.69 26.25
C TRP A 11 -1.09 -21.44 27.00
N VAL A 12 -1.17 -21.44 28.33
CA VAL A 12 -0.83 -20.26 29.14
C VAL A 12 0.69 -20.07 29.17
N ASN A 13 1.13 -18.92 28.67
CA ASN A 13 2.52 -18.51 28.83
C ASN A 13 2.69 -17.75 30.16
N PHE A 14 3.10 -18.46 31.20
CA PHE A 14 3.32 -17.88 32.53
C PHE A 14 4.45 -16.83 32.59
N LYS A 15 5.35 -16.80 31.60
CA LYS A 15 6.38 -15.74 31.48
C LYS A 15 5.78 -14.41 31.00
N ASN A 16 4.62 -14.43 30.34
CA ASN A 16 3.95 -13.23 29.87
C ASN A 16 3.09 -12.60 30.98
N LYS A 17 3.62 -11.53 31.62
CA LYS A 17 2.93 -10.79 32.70
C LYS A 17 1.53 -10.30 32.34
N LYS A 18 1.27 -9.92 31.08
CA LYS A 18 -0.05 -9.45 30.63
C LYS A 18 -1.04 -10.60 30.51
N MET A 19 -0.57 -11.76 30.05
CA MET A 19 -1.40 -12.96 29.95
C MET A 19 -1.75 -13.50 31.33
N THR A 20 -0.77 -13.60 32.24
CA THR A 20 -1.03 -14.08 33.60
C THR A 20 -2.00 -13.16 34.34
N GLN A 21 -1.87 -11.84 34.22
CA GLN A 21 -2.84 -10.91 34.79
C GLN A 21 -4.24 -11.09 34.19
N TRP A 22 -4.33 -11.15 32.86
CA TRP A 22 -5.62 -11.31 32.17
C TRP A 22 -6.32 -12.62 32.55
N VAL A 23 -5.57 -13.73 32.66
CA VAL A 23 -6.11 -15.03 33.05
C VAL A 23 -6.62 -15.01 34.50
N THR A 24 -5.86 -14.44 35.44
CA THR A 24 -6.34 -14.26 36.82
C THR A 24 -7.61 -13.41 36.88
N GLU A 25 -7.67 -12.31 36.13
CA GLU A 25 -8.87 -11.47 36.03
C GLU A 25 -10.04 -12.21 35.38
N TYR A 26 -9.79 -13.05 34.38
CA TYR A 26 -10.79 -13.88 33.73
C TYR A 26 -11.46 -14.83 34.74
N PHE A 27 -10.67 -15.54 35.55
CA PHE A 27 -11.21 -16.42 36.59
C PHE A 27 -11.94 -15.66 37.70
N THR A 28 -11.41 -14.51 38.12
CA THR A 28 -12.07 -13.62 39.08
C THR A 28 -13.47 -13.23 38.59
N LYS A 29 -13.61 -12.86 37.30
CA LYS A 29 -14.90 -12.55 36.67
C LYS A 29 -15.85 -13.74 36.58
N LYS A 30 -15.33 -14.96 36.63
CA LYS A 30 -16.11 -16.20 36.69
C LYS A 30 -16.43 -16.63 38.12
N GLY A 31 -16.17 -15.76 39.11
CA GLY A 31 -16.48 -16.00 40.52
C GLY A 31 -15.46 -16.90 41.22
N ILE A 32 -14.26 -17.08 40.65
CA ILE A 32 -13.18 -17.86 41.25
C ILE A 32 -12.18 -16.88 41.86
N PRO A 33 -12.03 -16.86 43.19
CA PRO A 33 -11.21 -15.86 43.88
C PRO A 33 -9.73 -16.00 43.49
N LYS A 34 -8.99 -14.89 43.62
CA LYS A 34 -7.55 -14.81 43.33
C LYS A 34 -6.69 -15.67 44.23
N SER A 35 -7.20 -16.09 45.39
CA SER A 35 -6.63 -17.11 46.26
C SER A 35 -7.79 -18.02 46.62
N LEU A 36 -7.70 -19.29 46.22
CA LEU A 36 -8.59 -20.30 46.77
C LEU A 36 -8.05 -20.64 48.16
N PRO A 37 -8.87 -20.68 49.22
CA PRO A 37 -8.40 -21.13 50.53
C PRO A 37 -7.97 -22.59 50.40
N SER A 38 -6.67 -22.84 50.34
CA SER A 38 -6.11 -24.18 50.42
C SER A 38 -5.72 -24.46 51.87
N VAL A 39 -5.89 -25.71 52.31
CA VAL A 39 -5.44 -26.15 53.65
C VAL A 39 -3.91 -25.98 53.81
N ASP A 40 -3.18 -25.87 52.70
CA ASP A 40 -1.72 -25.70 52.64
C ASP A 40 -1.24 -24.23 52.56
N ASP A 41 -2.11 -23.23 52.62
CA ASP A 41 -1.80 -21.80 52.39
C ASP A 41 -0.86 -21.12 53.41
N ILE A 42 -0.21 -21.88 54.30
CA ILE A 42 0.79 -21.35 55.24
C ILE A 42 2.14 -21.08 54.55
N LEU A 43 2.40 -21.62 53.35
CA LEU A 43 3.69 -21.45 52.66
C LEU A 43 3.54 -21.01 51.19
N THR A 44 3.59 -19.69 50.97
CA THR A 44 4.04 -19.03 49.72
C THR A 44 3.64 -19.70 48.39
N THR A 45 2.36 -19.66 48.04
CA THR A 45 1.86 -20.19 46.77
C THR A 45 2.37 -19.35 45.59
N SER A 46 3.18 -19.94 44.70
CA SER A 46 3.67 -19.24 43.50
C SER A 46 2.49 -18.83 42.60
N ARG A 47 2.57 -17.64 41.98
CA ARG A 47 1.49 -17.10 41.12
C ARG A 47 1.04 -18.06 39.99
N GLN A 48 1.93 -18.94 39.54
CA GLN A 48 1.62 -19.95 38.52
C GLN A 48 0.72 -21.05 39.09
N GLN A 49 1.06 -21.54 40.29
CA GLN A 49 0.33 -22.60 40.97
C GLN A 49 -1.11 -22.18 41.27
N ASN A 50 -1.27 -20.95 41.76
CA ASN A 50 -2.59 -20.37 42.01
C ASN A 50 -3.44 -20.29 40.71
N ILE A 51 -2.88 -19.82 39.60
CA ILE A 51 -3.62 -19.78 38.31
C ILE A 51 -4.01 -21.19 37.85
N LEU A 52 -3.17 -22.19 38.11
CA LEU A 52 -3.51 -23.58 37.79
C LEU A 52 -4.66 -24.06 38.65
N GLU A 53 -4.62 -23.88 39.98
CA GLU A 53 -5.72 -24.23 40.90
C GLU A 53 -7.04 -23.55 40.53
N GLN A 54 -6.99 -22.26 40.17
CA GLN A 54 -8.15 -21.53 39.65
C GLN A 54 -8.73 -22.19 38.39
N ALA A 55 -7.86 -22.63 37.48
CA ALA A 55 -8.27 -23.32 36.26
C ALA A 55 -8.85 -24.70 36.57
N GLU A 56 -8.25 -25.47 37.48
CA GLU A 56 -8.76 -26.77 37.89
C GLU A 56 -10.16 -26.64 38.46
N HIS A 57 -10.36 -25.68 39.36
CA HIS A 57 -11.65 -25.38 39.95
C HIS A 57 -12.67 -24.84 38.93
N TYR A 58 -12.23 -24.08 37.93
CA TYR A 58 -13.11 -23.62 36.84
C TYR A 58 -13.62 -24.77 35.98
N PHE A 59 -12.74 -25.70 35.60
CA PHE A 59 -13.10 -26.81 34.73
C PHE A 59 -13.79 -27.95 35.49
N SER A 60 -13.49 -28.16 36.77
CA SER A 60 -14.13 -29.22 37.58
C SER A 60 -15.63 -28.98 37.79
N ARG A 61 -16.06 -27.71 37.87
CA ARG A 61 -17.48 -27.31 37.93
C ARG A 61 -18.28 -27.64 36.67
N ILE A 62 -17.62 -28.05 35.58
CA ILE A 62 -18.26 -28.38 34.32
C ILE A 62 -18.21 -29.90 34.15
N PRO A 63 -19.33 -30.62 34.35
CA PRO A 63 -19.34 -32.08 34.29
C PRO A 63 -19.10 -32.60 32.88
N GLU A 64 -19.62 -31.90 31.86
CA GLU A 64 -19.59 -32.35 30.48
C GLU A 64 -18.24 -32.05 29.78
N PRO A 65 -17.54 -33.07 29.24
CA PRO A 65 -16.25 -32.87 28.57
C PRO A 65 -16.32 -32.00 27.32
N ALA A 66 -17.40 -32.08 26.53
CA ALA A 66 -17.58 -31.26 25.33
C ALA A 66 -17.66 -29.77 25.70
N LEU A 67 -18.44 -29.45 26.73
CA LEU A 67 -18.60 -28.09 27.24
C LEU A 67 -17.28 -27.56 27.83
N ARG A 68 -16.49 -28.39 28.53
CA ARG A 68 -15.14 -28.00 29.01
C ARG A 68 -14.22 -27.57 27.88
N LYS A 69 -14.18 -28.34 26.79
CA LYS A 69 -13.39 -28.00 25.58
C LYS A 69 -13.84 -26.70 24.95
N GLU A 70 -15.16 -26.50 24.86
CA GLU A 70 -15.74 -25.27 24.31
C GLU A 70 -15.37 -24.05 25.17
N LYS A 71 -15.47 -24.15 26.50
CA LYS A 71 -15.07 -23.05 27.41
C LYS A 71 -13.59 -22.71 27.28
N LEU A 72 -12.70 -23.71 27.16
CA LEU A 72 -11.28 -23.46 26.91
C LEU A 72 -11.06 -22.75 25.57
N SER A 73 -11.76 -23.17 24.51
CA SER A 73 -11.72 -22.52 23.20
C SER A 73 -12.18 -21.05 23.27
N ASN A 74 -13.29 -20.79 23.96
CA ASN A 74 -13.84 -19.44 24.13
C ASN A 74 -12.91 -18.54 24.97
N MET A 75 -12.23 -19.10 25.97
CA MET A 75 -11.20 -18.38 26.72
C MET A 75 -10.01 -18.00 25.84
N LYS A 76 -9.52 -18.93 24.99
CA LYS A 76 -8.46 -18.65 24.00
C LYS A 76 -8.85 -17.53 23.03
N LYS A 77 -10.07 -17.59 22.50
CA LYS A 77 -10.63 -16.53 21.62
C LYS A 77 -10.71 -15.18 22.33
N SER A 78 -11.15 -15.17 23.59
CA SER A 78 -11.25 -13.95 24.41
C SER A 78 -9.89 -13.30 24.66
N TRP A 79 -8.86 -14.11 24.93
CA TRP A 79 -7.48 -13.61 25.05
C TRP A 79 -6.96 -13.03 23.73
N ALA A 80 -7.22 -13.71 22.60
CA ALA A 80 -6.85 -13.20 21.28
C ALA A 80 -7.53 -11.86 20.98
N GLN A 81 -8.81 -11.71 21.34
CA GLN A 81 -9.54 -10.45 21.21
C GLN A 81 -8.97 -9.36 22.12
N TYR A 82 -8.64 -9.68 23.37
CA TYR A 82 -7.97 -8.76 24.29
C TYR A 82 -6.63 -8.28 23.72
N CYS A 83 -5.80 -9.19 23.20
CA CYS A 83 -4.55 -8.86 22.53
C CYS A 83 -4.75 -7.91 21.35
N ARG A 84 -5.77 -8.16 20.50
CA ARG A 84 -6.11 -7.28 19.37
C ARG A 84 -6.52 -5.89 19.84
N ARG A 85 -7.36 -5.79 20.87
CA ARG A 85 -7.81 -4.50 21.44
C ARG A 85 -6.67 -3.70 22.06
N LYS A 86 -5.73 -4.36 22.75
CA LYS A 86 -4.58 -3.70 23.40
C LYS A 86 -3.41 -3.43 22.47
N LYS A 87 -3.24 -4.16 21.36
CA LYS A 87 -2.27 -3.85 20.30
C LYS A 87 -2.68 -2.67 19.41
N ARG A 88 -3.93 -2.20 19.47
CA ARG A 88 -4.38 -1.02 18.73
C ARG A 88 -3.84 0.24 19.42
N ALA A 89 -2.57 0.55 19.17
CA ALA A 89 -1.89 1.76 19.65
C ALA A 89 -2.47 3.06 19.04
N ARG A 90 -3.45 2.98 18.14
CA ARG A 90 -4.19 4.14 17.64
C ARG A 90 -5.55 4.19 18.34
N LYS A 91 -5.60 4.81 19.51
CA LYS A 91 -6.85 5.46 19.94
C LYS A 91 -7.19 6.46 18.84
N VAL A 92 -8.31 6.25 18.15
CA VAL A 92 -8.81 7.18 17.14
C VAL A 92 -9.24 8.42 17.91
N HIS A 93 -8.45 9.48 17.82
CA HIS A 93 -8.82 10.78 18.35
C HIS A 93 -9.58 11.50 17.24
N THR A 94 -10.79 11.95 17.53
CA THR A 94 -11.54 12.81 16.62
C THR A 94 -10.93 14.20 16.74
N VAL A 95 -10.42 14.73 15.62
CA VAL A 95 -9.87 16.08 15.53
C VAL A 95 -10.71 16.86 14.54
N TYR A 96 -11.14 18.06 14.94
CA TYR A 96 -11.83 18.98 14.05
C TYR A 96 -10.79 19.73 13.21
N VAL A 97 -11.09 19.89 11.92
CA VAL A 97 -10.27 20.66 10.98
C VAL A 97 -11.14 21.70 10.31
N ASP A 98 -10.55 22.81 9.89
CA ASP A 98 -11.24 23.84 9.12
C ASP A 98 -11.59 23.34 7.71
N ASP A 99 -12.55 24.02 7.07
CA ASP A 99 -13.06 23.61 5.76
C ASP A 99 -12.00 23.61 4.65
N LYS A 100 -11.00 24.50 4.74
CA LYS A 100 -9.90 24.54 3.76
C LYS A 100 -9.06 23.28 3.87
N THR A 101 -8.66 22.90 5.09
CA THR A 101 -7.90 21.66 5.33
C THR A 101 -8.72 20.43 4.97
N HIS A 102 -10.01 20.38 5.31
CA HIS A 102 -10.89 19.28 4.92
C HIS A 102 -10.95 19.13 3.39
N THR A 103 -11.13 20.24 2.67
CA THR A 103 -11.16 20.25 1.20
C THR A 103 -9.84 19.78 0.59
N PHE A 104 -8.71 20.22 1.16
CA PHE A 104 -7.38 19.76 0.75
C PHE A 104 -7.20 18.25 0.95
N LEU A 105 -7.53 17.72 2.15
CA LEU A 105 -7.44 16.29 2.43
C LEU A 105 -8.35 15.45 1.51
N LYS A 106 -9.53 15.98 1.14
CA LYS A 106 -10.42 15.34 0.16
C LYS A 106 -9.78 15.26 -1.23
N LYS A 107 -9.07 16.31 -1.66
CA LYS A 107 -8.29 16.30 -2.92
C LYS A 107 -7.15 15.27 -2.87
N VAL A 108 -6.39 15.23 -1.78
CA VAL A 108 -5.30 14.25 -1.57
C VAL A 108 -5.84 12.82 -1.60
N LYS A 109 -6.94 12.56 -0.89
CA LYS A 109 -7.64 11.26 -0.91
C LYS A 109 -7.97 10.83 -2.34
N LYS A 110 -8.59 11.72 -3.14
CA LYS A 110 -8.98 11.43 -4.53
C LYS A 110 -7.76 11.21 -5.42
N LYS A 111 -6.74 12.06 -5.32
CA LYS A 111 -5.51 11.99 -6.11
C LYS A 111 -4.78 10.66 -5.93
N TYR A 112 -4.70 10.18 -4.69
CA TYR A 112 -3.96 8.96 -4.36
C TYR A 112 -4.83 7.72 -4.12
N ARG A 113 -6.14 7.79 -4.47
CA ARG A 113 -7.12 6.70 -4.34
C ARG A 113 -7.12 6.05 -2.94
N LEU A 114 -7.14 6.88 -1.90
CA LEU A 114 -7.15 6.43 -0.50
C LEU A 114 -8.58 6.16 -0.02
N ASP A 115 -8.75 5.24 0.92
CA ASP A 115 -10.06 4.80 1.41
C ASP A 115 -10.75 5.88 2.26
N ASN A 116 -9.96 6.60 3.08
CA ASN A 116 -10.48 7.59 4.03
C ASN A 116 -9.53 8.78 4.24
N LEU A 117 -10.02 9.83 4.90
CA LEU A 117 -9.25 11.05 5.19
C LEU A 117 -8.11 10.79 6.19
N GLY A 118 -8.28 9.84 7.11
CA GLY A 118 -7.22 9.44 8.05
C GLY A 118 -5.98 8.90 7.32
N GLN A 119 -6.19 8.06 6.29
CA GLN A 119 -5.11 7.61 5.41
C GLN A 119 -4.48 8.78 4.61
N ALA A 120 -5.25 9.82 4.25
CA ALA A 120 -4.70 10.99 3.59
C ALA A 120 -3.76 11.77 4.53
N VAL A 121 -4.17 11.96 5.79
CA VAL A 121 -3.32 12.58 6.84
C VAL A 121 -2.07 11.74 7.09
N GLU A 122 -2.23 10.42 7.28
CA GLU A 122 -1.11 9.50 7.49
C GLU A 122 -0.16 9.49 6.28
N SER A 123 -0.70 9.56 5.07
CA SER A 123 0.12 9.60 3.86
C SER A 123 0.95 10.88 3.72
N ILE A 124 0.44 12.00 4.22
CA ILE A 124 1.18 13.27 4.30
C ILE A 124 2.26 13.19 5.38
N ILE A 125 1.90 12.75 6.59
CA ILE A 125 2.82 12.68 7.74
C ILE A 125 3.98 11.72 7.47
N ASP A 126 3.69 10.52 6.98
CA ASP A 126 4.70 9.48 6.72
C ASP A 126 5.46 9.75 5.40
N GLY A 127 5.18 10.86 4.72
CA GLY A 127 5.83 11.27 3.47
C GLY A 127 5.55 10.38 2.26
N THR A 128 4.62 9.42 2.37
CA THR A 128 4.28 8.50 1.28
C THR A 128 3.59 9.21 0.13
N ALA A 129 2.81 10.27 0.39
CA ALA A 129 2.22 11.11 -0.64
C ALA A 129 3.29 11.80 -1.50
N LEU A 130 4.34 12.34 -0.86
CA LEU A 130 5.47 12.98 -1.54
C LEU A 130 6.24 11.98 -2.40
N LYS A 131 6.55 10.80 -1.86
CA LYS A 131 7.24 9.72 -2.61
C LYS A 131 6.43 9.27 -3.84
N ARG A 132 5.11 9.18 -3.72
CA ARG A 132 4.23 8.85 -4.85
C ARG A 132 4.24 9.93 -5.91
N GLU A 133 4.29 11.21 -5.51
CA GLU A 133 4.36 12.33 -6.45
C GLU A 133 5.69 12.36 -7.19
N ILE A 134 6.81 12.18 -6.49
CA ILE A 134 8.14 12.11 -7.09
C ILE A 134 8.18 11.03 -8.17
N ARG A 135 7.74 9.81 -7.87
CA ARG A 135 7.68 8.71 -8.86
C ARG A 135 6.76 8.98 -10.04
N ARG A 136 5.75 9.83 -9.88
CA ARG A 136 4.89 10.23 -10.99
C ARG A 136 5.65 11.22 -11.87
N LEU A 137 6.26 12.24 -11.27
CA LEU A 137 7.05 13.24 -11.98
C LEU A 137 8.25 12.62 -12.70
N GLU A 138 8.92 11.65 -12.10
CA GLU A 138 10.01 10.89 -12.74
C GLU A 138 9.53 10.19 -14.02
N ARG A 139 8.39 9.48 -13.96
CA ARG A 139 7.81 8.82 -15.14
C ARG A 139 7.37 9.79 -16.22
N ASP A 140 6.76 10.91 -15.82
CA ASP A 140 6.32 11.94 -16.76
C ASP A 140 7.56 12.59 -17.43
N ASN A 141 8.66 12.76 -16.70
CA ASN A 141 9.93 13.26 -17.22
C ASN A 141 10.59 12.26 -18.19
N ASP A 142 10.62 10.98 -17.86
CA ASP A 142 11.10 9.92 -18.76
C ASP A 142 10.32 9.91 -20.09
N LEU A 143 9.00 10.10 -20.02
CA LEU A 143 8.15 10.17 -21.20
C LEU A 143 8.45 11.43 -22.03
N LEU A 144 8.68 12.57 -21.38
CA LEU A 144 9.05 13.82 -22.06
C LEU A 144 10.41 13.69 -22.76
N ASN A 145 11.40 13.08 -22.11
CA ASN A 145 12.72 12.85 -22.71
C ASN A 145 12.62 11.97 -23.97
N LYS A 146 11.83 10.88 -23.92
CA LYS A 146 11.57 10.05 -25.11
C LYS A 146 10.91 10.83 -26.25
N LYS A 147 9.98 11.73 -25.94
CA LYS A 147 9.36 12.60 -26.94
C LYS A 147 10.37 13.58 -27.54
N LEU A 148 11.26 14.14 -26.72
CA LEU A 148 12.31 15.04 -27.17
C LEU A 148 13.25 14.34 -28.16
N GLU A 149 13.73 13.14 -27.84
CA GLU A 149 14.57 12.33 -28.74
C GLU A 149 13.87 12.04 -30.08
N SER A 150 12.58 11.69 -30.03
CA SER A 150 11.79 11.45 -31.24
C SER A 150 11.63 12.72 -32.11
N TYR A 151 11.56 13.89 -31.47
CA TYR A 151 11.44 15.17 -32.15
C TYR A 151 12.74 15.54 -32.87
N ASP A 152 13.90 15.33 -32.25
CA ASP A 152 15.20 15.57 -32.87
C ASP A 152 15.42 14.67 -34.11
N LEU A 153 15.01 13.41 -34.03
CA LEU A 153 15.01 12.50 -35.18
C LEU A 153 14.10 13.01 -36.31
N LEU A 154 12.91 13.51 -35.97
CA LEU A 154 11.96 14.05 -36.94
C LEU A 154 12.51 15.31 -37.61
N LYS A 155 13.15 16.19 -36.82
CA LYS A 155 13.80 17.41 -37.28
C LYS A 155 14.96 17.11 -38.23
N ALA A 156 15.78 16.11 -37.93
CA ALA A 156 16.85 15.66 -38.82
C ALA A 156 16.30 15.14 -40.16
N LYS A 157 15.25 14.32 -40.14
CA LYS A 157 14.56 13.86 -41.36
C LYS A 157 13.96 15.00 -42.17
N SER A 158 13.39 16.01 -41.51
CA SER A 158 12.85 17.20 -42.19
C SER A 158 13.94 17.95 -42.95
N ARG A 159 15.08 18.22 -42.31
CA ARG A 159 16.23 18.87 -42.94
C ARG A 159 16.77 18.09 -44.13
N GLN A 160 16.81 16.76 -44.03
CA GLN A 160 17.23 15.91 -45.14
C GLN A 160 16.28 16.04 -46.35
N LYS A 161 14.97 16.05 -46.11
CA LYS A 161 13.97 16.24 -47.17
C LYS A 161 14.03 17.63 -47.79
N GLU A 162 14.28 18.67 -47.00
CA GLU A 162 14.50 20.02 -47.50
C GLU A 162 15.71 20.08 -48.44
N GLY A 163 16.83 19.45 -48.08
CA GLY A 163 18.00 19.35 -48.97
C GLY A 163 17.69 18.64 -50.29
N GLN A 164 16.94 17.53 -50.24
CA GLN A 164 16.51 16.81 -51.45
C GLN A 164 15.57 17.65 -52.34
N LEU A 165 14.67 18.43 -51.74
CA LEU A 165 13.79 19.33 -52.48
C LEU A 165 14.58 20.42 -53.19
N GLU A 166 15.60 20.97 -52.53
CA GLU A 166 16.46 22.00 -53.12
C GLU A 166 17.30 21.45 -54.28
N GLU A 167 17.85 20.24 -54.15
CA GLU A 167 18.51 19.55 -55.26
C GLU A 167 17.57 19.30 -56.45
N MET A 168 16.32 18.92 -56.19
CA MET A 168 15.34 18.74 -57.26
C MET A 168 14.98 20.06 -57.93
N ARG A 169 14.84 21.16 -57.18
CA ARG A 169 14.61 22.50 -57.74
C ARG A 169 15.73 22.92 -58.67
N ASN A 170 16.99 22.81 -58.24
CA ASN A 170 18.15 23.12 -59.08
C ASN A 170 18.19 22.28 -60.37
N LYS A 171 17.77 21.01 -60.30
CA LYS A 171 17.66 20.16 -61.50
C LYS A 171 16.53 20.60 -62.42
N VAL A 172 15.38 20.98 -61.88
CA VAL A 172 14.25 21.51 -62.66
C VAL A 172 14.67 22.79 -63.37
N ASP A 173 15.27 23.74 -62.66
CA ASP A 173 15.72 25.01 -63.23
C ASP A 173 16.73 24.78 -64.38
N SER A 174 17.70 23.87 -64.18
CA SER A 174 18.66 23.50 -65.23
C SER A 174 17.99 22.83 -66.45
N LEU A 175 16.96 22.01 -66.24
CA LEU A 175 16.20 21.39 -67.33
C LEU A 175 15.35 22.43 -68.07
N GLU A 176 14.76 23.40 -67.36
CA GLU A 176 14.01 24.50 -67.96
C GLU A 176 14.91 25.38 -68.84
N GLU A 177 16.12 25.72 -68.38
CA GLU A 177 17.10 26.44 -69.20
C GLU A 177 17.48 25.67 -70.47
N ARG A 178 17.74 24.36 -70.35
CA ARG A 178 18.06 23.51 -71.51
C ARG A 178 16.89 23.41 -72.48
N ASN A 179 15.67 23.25 -71.99
CA ASN A 179 14.48 23.22 -72.82
C ASN A 179 14.30 24.54 -73.57
N LEU A 180 14.49 25.69 -72.90
CA LEU A 180 14.42 27.00 -73.54
C LEU A 180 15.44 27.13 -74.68
N MET A 181 16.67 26.66 -74.48
CA MET A 181 17.72 26.64 -75.51
C MET A 181 17.35 25.75 -76.70
N LEU A 182 16.81 24.54 -76.44
CA LEU A 182 16.36 23.63 -77.49
C LEU A 182 15.19 24.19 -78.29
N THR A 183 14.20 24.81 -77.62
CA THR A 183 13.07 25.46 -78.29
C THR A 183 13.56 26.56 -79.24
N LYS A 184 14.46 27.44 -78.79
CA LYS A 184 15.06 28.47 -79.64
C LYS A 184 15.83 27.89 -80.82
N ALA A 185 16.59 26.81 -80.62
CA ALA A 185 17.33 26.15 -81.70
C ALA A 185 16.39 25.53 -82.74
N LEU A 186 15.26 24.95 -82.30
CA LEU A 186 14.23 24.42 -83.19
C LEU A 186 13.57 25.54 -83.99
N GLU A 187 13.21 26.66 -83.37
CA GLU A 187 12.67 27.85 -84.04
C GLU A 187 13.62 28.34 -85.15
N GLN A 188 14.91 28.49 -84.84
CA GLN A 188 15.92 28.89 -85.83
C GLN A 188 16.04 27.92 -87.02
N LEU A 189 15.99 26.60 -86.75
CA LEU A 189 16.00 25.58 -87.80
C LEU A 189 14.74 25.61 -88.65
N THR A 190 13.57 25.87 -88.04
CA THR A 190 12.31 25.99 -88.78
C THR A 190 12.32 27.23 -89.66
N ASP A 191 12.74 28.38 -89.12
CA ASP A 191 12.88 29.62 -89.89
C ASP A 191 13.82 29.44 -91.09
N SER A 192 14.93 28.72 -90.91
CA SER A 192 15.91 28.42 -91.96
C SER A 192 15.38 27.46 -93.05
N LEU A 193 14.40 26.62 -92.73
CA LEU A 193 13.75 25.69 -93.67
C LEU A 193 12.57 26.32 -94.42
N SER A 194 12.00 27.39 -93.87
CA SER A 194 10.91 28.17 -94.48
C SER A 194 11.36 29.33 -95.37
N SER A 195 12.67 29.59 -95.44
CA SER A 195 13.30 30.57 -96.33
C SER A 195 13.92 29.93 -97.56
#